data_AF-A0A937WUJ2-F1
#
_entry.id   AF-A0A937WUJ2-F1
#
_cell.length_a   1.000
_cell.length_b   1.000
_cell.length_c   1.000
_cell.angle_alpha   90.00
_cell.angle_beta   90.00
_cell.angle_gamma   90.00
#
_symmetry.space_group_name_H-M   'P 1'
#
loop_
_entity.id
_entity.type
_entity.pdbx_description
1 polymer ?
#
loop_
_entity_poly.entity_id
_entity_poly.type
_entity_poly.pdbx_seq_one_letter_code
_entity_poly.pdbx_strand_id
1 'polypeptide(L)' 'MLLTFITFLIILSILVLVHELGHFLVAKKLGIKVEEFGFGLPPRLWGIKKGETVYSLNSMPIGG' A
#
# COMPACT_ATOMS: atom_id res chain seq x y z
N MET A 1 -11.24 24.90 2.44
CA MET A 1 -11.18 24.17 1.15
C MET A 1 -9.86 23.42 1.00
N LEU A 2 -8.70 24.10 0.97
CA LEU A 2 -7.39 23.43 0.85
C LEU A 2 -7.10 22.45 1.99
N LEU A 3 -7.27 22.87 3.24
CA LEU A 3 -7.08 22.00 4.41
C LEU A 3 -7.96 20.75 4.34
N THR A 4 -9.25 20.92 4.05
CA THR A 4 -10.21 19.82 3.91
C THR A 4 -9.79 18.81 2.85
N PHE A 5 -9.31 19.30 1.70
CA PHE A 5 -8.83 18.45 0.62
C PHE A 5 -7.58 17.65 1.02
N ILE A 6 -6.62 18.28 1.68
CA ILE A 6 -5.41 17.61 2.18
C ILE A 6 -5.80 16.55 3.23
N THR A 7 -6.67 16.89 4.18
CA THR A 7 -7.18 15.95 5.19
C THR A 7 -7.88 14.76 4.55
N PHE A 8 -8.70 14.99 3.52
CA PHE A 8 -9.36 13.92 2.77
C PHE A 8 -8.34 12.95 2.15
N LEU A 9 -7.31 13.46 1.47
CA LEU A 9 -6.28 12.62 0.85
C LEU A 9 -5.51 11.80 1.89
N ILE A 10 -5.19 12.39 3.04
CA ILE A 10 -4.50 11.68 4.13
C ILE A 10 -5.36 10.54 4.68
N ILE A 11 -6.64 10.81 4.96
CA ILE A 11 -7.55 9.79 5.50
C ILE A 11 -7.74 8.67 4.49
N LEU A 12 -7.95 9.00 3.20
CA LEU A 12 -8.10 8.00 2.14
C LEU A 12 -6.84 7.14 1.99
N SER A 13 -5.66 7.76 2.02
CA SER A 13 -4.36 7.07 1.96
C SER A 13 -4.22 6.04 3.09
N ILE A 14 -4.57 6.44 4.33
CA ILE A 14 -4.50 5.55 5.50
C ILE A 14 -5.52 4.42 5.38
N LEU A 15 -6.74 4.71 4.96
CA LEU A 15 -7.80 3.71 4.80
C LEU A 15 -7.38 2.62 3.80
N VAL A 16 -6.85 3.03 2.65
CA VAL A 16 -6.37 2.15 1.58
C VAL A 16 -5.19 1.29 2.08
N LEU A 17 -4.19 1.91 2.73
CA LEU A 17 -3.05 1.20 3.31
C LEU A 17 -3.49 0.11 4.31
N VAL A 18 -4.44 0.41 5.19
CA VAL A 18 -4.96 -0.55 6.17
C VAL A 18 -5.76 -1.66 5.48
N HIS A 19 -6.52 -1.34 4.43
CA HIS A 19 -7.28 -2.32 3.65
C HIS A 19 -6.36 -3.36 2.98
N GLU A 20 -5.34 -2.89 2.27
CA GLU A 20 -4.34 -3.74 1.63
C GLU A 20 -3.50 -4.52 2.64
N LEU A 21 -3.15 -3.90 3.76
CA LEU A 21 -2.47 -4.59 4.84
C LEU A 21 -3.32 -5.76 5.37
N GLY A 22 -4.64 -5.59 5.45
CA GLY A 22 -5.57 -6.67 5.79
C GLY A 22 -5.47 -7.85 4.82
N HIS A 23 -5.54 -7.60 3.52
CA HIS A 23 -5.37 -8.63 2.49
C HIS A 23 -3.99 -9.30 2.59
N PHE A 24 -2.93 -8.51 2.75
CA PHE A 24 -1.57 -8.99 2.88
C PHE A 24 -1.41 -9.93 4.08
N LEU A 25 -1.88 -9.51 5.25
CA LEU A 25 -1.77 -10.30 6.47
C LEU A 25 -2.56 -11.60 6.37
N VAL A 26 -3.77 -11.57 5.81
CA VAL A 26 -4.58 -12.77 5.59
C VAL A 26 -3.90 -13.70 4.58
N ALA A 27 -3.40 -13.19 3.46
CA ALA A 27 -2.67 -13.98 2.46
C ALA A 27 -1.44 -14.68 3.08
N LYS A 28 -0.61 -13.94 3.81
CA LYS A 28 0.57 -14.50 4.50
C LYS A 28 0.18 -15.54 5.54
N LYS A 29 -0.90 -15.32 6.29
CA LYS A 29 -1.40 -16.29 7.29
C LYS A 29 -1.91 -17.58 6.65
N LEU A 30 -2.49 -17.50 5.45
CA LEU A 30 -2.96 -18.66 4.69
C LEU A 30 -1.83 -19.34 3.87
N GLY A 31 -0.59 -18.86 3.96
CA GLY A 31 0.52 -19.39 3.17
C GLY A 31 0.45 -19.04 1.68
N ILE A 32 -0.40 -18.09 1.30
CA ILE A 32 -0.46 -17.59 -0.07
C ILE A 32 0.78 -16.73 -0.32
N LYS A 33 1.50 -17.05 -1.41
CA LYS A 33 2.66 -16.28 -1.83
C LYS A 33 2.22 -14.90 -2.31
N VAL A 34 2.78 -13.86 -1.69
CA VAL A 34 2.59 -12.46 -2.11
C VAL A 34 3.88 -11.97 -2.72
N GLU A 35 3.84 -11.69 -4.03
CA GLU A 35 5.00 -11.21 -4.79
C GLU A 35 5.35 -9.75 -4.43
N GLU A 36 4.33 -8.92 -4.27
CA GLU A 36 4.48 -7.51 -3.95
C GLU A 36 3.39 -7.03 -2.99
N PHE A 37 3.80 -6.25 -1.99
CA PHE A 37 2.94 -5.45 -1.13
C PHE A 37 3.36 -3.99 -1.34
N GLY A 38 2.59 -3.27 -2.14
CA GLY A 38 2.91 -1.90 -2.53
C GLY A 38 1.87 -0.93 -2.02
N PHE A 39 2.31 0.24 -1.55
CA PHE A 39 1.40 1.35 -1.28
C PHE A 39 1.42 2.33 -2.46
N GLY A 40 0.25 2.60 -3.03
CA GLY A 40 0.06 3.56 -4.11
C GLY A 40 0.07 2.94 -5.51
N LEU A 41 -0.29 3.75 -6.52
CA LEU A 41 -0.19 3.36 -7.93
C LEU A 41 1.16 3.72 -8.56
N PRO A 42 1.66 2.90 -9.52
CA PRO A 42 2.90 3.16 -10.26
C PRO A 42 3.00 4.59 -10.84
N PRO A 43 4.22 5.08 -11.12
CA PRO A 43 5.51 4.39 -11.03
C PRO A 43 6.02 4.16 -9.60
N ARG A 44 6.84 3.11 -9.42
CA ARG A 44 7.52 2.80 -8.16
C ARG A 44 8.58 3.84 -7.84
N LEU A 45 8.47 4.46 -6.67
CA LEU A 45 9.47 5.39 -6.14
C LEU A 45 10.56 4.65 -5.38
N TRP A 46 10.17 3.66 -4.58
CA TRP A 46 11.07 2.90 -3.73
C TRP A 46 10.58 1.46 -3.56
N GLY A 47 11.48 0.52 -3.33
CA GLY A 47 11.08 -0.83 -2.92
C GLY A 47 12.21 -1.63 -2.28
N ILE A 48 11.85 -2.48 -1.32
CA ILE A 48 12.77 -3.38 -0.62
C ILE A 48 12.20 -4.78 -0.68
N LYS A 49 13.01 -5.75 -1.10
CA LYS A 49 12.64 -7.17 -1.03
C LYS A 49 12.96 -7.72 0.36
N LYS A 50 11.98 -8.29 1.04
CA LYS A 50 12.17 -9.01 2.30
C LYS A 50 11.54 -10.40 2.21
N GLY A 51 12.40 -11.42 2.21
CA GLY A 51 11.99 -12.79 1.89
C GLY A 51 11.49 -12.89 0.45
N GLU A 52 10.26 -13.37 0.28
CA GLU A 52 9.63 -13.54 -1.03
C GLU A 52 8.81 -12.34 -1.50
N THR A 53 8.55 -11.38 -0.61
CA THR A 53 7.67 -10.23 -0.88
C THR A 53 8.49 -8.97 -1.12
N VAL A 54 8.18 -8.27 -2.20
CA VAL A 54 8.66 -6.90 -2.47
C VAL A 54 7.75 -5.92 -1.75
N TYR A 55 8.31 -5.09 -0.88
CA TYR A 55 7.61 -4.00 -0.22
C TYR A 55 7.88 -2.74 -1.03
N SER A 56 6.88 -2.17 -1.69
CA SER A 56 7.06 -1.02 -2.57
C SER A 56 6.28 0.22 -2.11
N LEU A 57 6.82 1.38 -2.48
CA LEU A 57 6.17 2.67 -2.34
C LEU A 57 6.11 3.29 -3.72
N ASN A 58 4.90 3.57 -4.21
CA ASN A 58 4.66 4.13 -5.52
C ASN A 58 4.32 5.63 -5.44
N SER A 59 4.34 6.30 -6.59
CA SER A 59 4.27 7.76 -6.65
C SER A 59 2.92 8.37 -6.29
N MET A 60 1.83 7.63 -6.55
CA MET A 60 0.48 8.11 -6.28
C MET A 60 -0.02 7.54 -4.96
N PRO A 61 -0.44 8.35 -3.98
CA PRO A 61 -0.87 7.88 -2.65
C PRO A 61 -2.32 7.31 -2.65
N ILE A 62 -2.75 6.79 -3.80
CA ILE A 62 -4.07 6.20 -4.02
C ILE A 62 -3.89 4.80 -4.59
N GLY A 63 -4.67 3.84 -4.10
CA GLY A 63 -4.58 2.43 -4.47
C GLY A 63 -3.35 1.70 -3.93
N GLY A 64 -3.24 0.43 -4.31
CA GLY A 64 -2.21 -0.53 -3.94
C GLY A 64 -2.78 -1.96 -3.96
#